data_AF-A0A136KDW9-F1
#
_entry.id   AF-A0A136KDW9-F1
#
_cell.length_a   1.000
_cell.length_b   1.000
_cell.length_c   1.000
_cell.angle_alpha   90.00
_cell.angle_beta   90.00
_cell.angle_gamma   90.00
#
_symmetry.space_group_name_H-M   'P 1'
#
loop_
_entity.id
_entity.type
_entity.pdbx_description
1 polymer ?
#
loop_
_entity_poly.entity_id
_entity_poly.type
_entity_poly.pdbx_seq_one_letter_code
_entity_poly.pdbx_strand_id
1 'polypeptide(L)'
;MVIHHRRKQDNKQIFSYVILFIIVVGFLATVGFQALVQGSLFVASLSSKKTATGPRDDALIFAPELLALPDATNSARLLVSGSAPLGYTVTILVNDVEQEELPESPSTEFETEVTLDQGDNTLAVLARRDGAAELTSENYQSSIVTKSQRWTVESPSDGKTTR
;
A
#
# COMPACT_ATOMS: atom_id res chain seq x y z
N MET A 1 -56.18 26.45 -58.77
CA MET A 1 -54.79 26.85 -58.49
C MET A 1 -54.49 26.69 -57.00
N VAL A 2 -54.27 25.46 -56.49
CA VAL A 2 -54.06 25.18 -55.05
C VAL A 2 -53.02 24.06 -54.85
N ILE A 3 -51.82 24.21 -55.41
CA ILE A 3 -50.74 23.21 -55.22
C ILE A 3 -49.43 23.87 -54.71
N HIS A 4 -49.35 25.20 -54.69
CA HIS A 4 -48.11 25.90 -54.34
C HIS A 4 -47.95 26.26 -52.85
N HIS A 5 -48.94 26.02 -51.99
CA HIS A 5 -48.87 26.36 -50.56
C HIS A 5 -48.48 25.19 -49.62
N ARG A 6 -48.62 23.92 -50.04
CA ARG A 6 -48.26 22.76 -49.18
C ARG A 6 -46.74 22.52 -49.07
N ARG A 7 -45.99 22.69 -50.15
CA ARG A 7 -44.53 22.42 -50.18
C ARG A 7 -43.72 23.24 -49.17
N LYS A 8 -44.16 24.45 -48.83
CA LYS A 8 -43.46 25.31 -47.84
C LYS A 8 -43.73 24.89 -46.39
N GLN A 9 -44.84 24.22 -46.11
CA GLN A 9 -45.16 23.70 -44.77
C GLN A 9 -44.45 22.37 -44.53
N ASP A 10 -44.41 21.50 -45.54
CA ASP A 10 -43.75 20.19 -45.45
C ASP A 10 -42.23 20.34 -45.23
N ASN A 11 -41.58 21.27 -45.92
CA ASN A 11 -40.14 21.51 -45.73
C ASN A 11 -39.79 22.08 -44.35
N LYS A 12 -40.69 22.87 -43.73
CA LYS A 12 -40.49 23.40 -42.37
C LYS A 12 -40.61 22.30 -41.32
N GLN A 13 -41.54 21.35 -41.51
CA GLN A 13 -41.70 20.21 -40.62
C GLN A 13 -40.50 19.26 -40.73
N ILE A 14 -40.05 18.94 -41.95
CA ILE A 14 -38.85 18.12 -42.18
C ILE A 14 -37.61 18.78 -41.55
N PHE A 15 -37.43 20.08 -41.75
CA PHE A 15 -36.32 20.82 -41.14
C PHE A 15 -36.38 20.80 -39.60
N SER A 16 -37.58 20.91 -39.02
CA SER A 16 -37.75 20.81 -37.56
C SER A 16 -37.40 19.41 -37.02
N TYR A 17 -37.73 18.34 -37.75
CA TYR A 17 -37.36 16.98 -37.38
C TYR A 17 -35.87 16.72 -37.51
N VAL A 18 -35.21 17.27 -38.53
CA VAL A 18 -33.75 17.17 -38.68
C VAL A 18 -33.03 17.90 -37.54
N ILE A 19 -33.50 19.10 -37.15
CA ILE A 19 -32.96 19.83 -36.00
C ILE A 19 -33.19 19.05 -34.71
N LEU A 20 -34.41 18.54 -34.48
CA LEU A 20 -34.72 17.73 -33.30
C LEU A 20 -33.84 16.48 -33.24
N PHE A 21 -33.62 15.82 -34.38
CA PHE A 21 -32.74 14.65 -34.45
C PHE A 21 -31.30 15.01 -34.08
N ILE A 22 -30.76 16.12 -34.61
CA ILE A 22 -29.41 16.58 -34.26
C ILE A 22 -29.30 16.90 -32.76
N ILE A 23 -30.31 17.55 -32.18
CA ILE A 23 -30.35 17.86 -30.74
C ILE A 23 -30.38 16.58 -29.91
N VAL A 24 -31.23 15.61 -30.28
CA VAL A 24 -31.34 14.32 -29.59
C VAL A 24 -30.03 13.55 -29.69
N VAL A 25 -29.42 13.47 -30.87
CA VAL A 25 -28.12 12.79 -31.05
C VAL A 25 -27.01 13.50 -30.26
N GLY A 26 -26.95 14.83 -30.28
CA GLY A 26 -25.99 15.59 -29.48
C GLY A 26 -26.18 15.42 -27.98
N PHE A 27 -27.44 15.35 -27.53
CA PHE A 27 -27.79 15.07 -26.14
C PHE A 27 -27.44 13.64 -25.73
N LEU A 28 -27.70 12.63 -26.58
CA LEU A 28 -27.28 11.25 -26.33
C LEU A 28 -25.75 11.11 -26.33
N ALA A 29 -25.03 11.86 -27.16
CA ALA A 29 -23.57 11.80 -27.17
C ALA A 29 -22.95 12.34 -25.87
N THR A 30 -23.54 13.40 -25.29
CA THR A 30 -23.03 14.01 -24.05
C THR A 30 -23.57 13.32 -22.79
N VAL A 31 -24.90 13.22 -22.68
CA VAL A 31 -25.58 12.64 -21.50
C VAL A 31 -25.58 11.12 -21.56
N GLY A 32 -25.78 10.53 -22.75
CA GLY A 32 -25.80 9.07 -22.89
C GLY A 32 -24.45 8.43 -22.59
N PHE A 33 -23.33 9.05 -22.97
CA PHE A 33 -22.01 8.54 -22.59
C PHE A 33 -21.80 8.54 -21.07
N GLN A 34 -22.16 9.64 -20.38
CA GLN A 34 -22.10 9.70 -18.91
C GLN A 34 -23.03 8.68 -18.25
N ALA A 35 -24.24 8.49 -18.79
CA ALA A 35 -25.20 7.51 -18.31
C ALA A 35 -24.70 6.07 -18.49
N LEU A 36 -23.98 5.76 -19.57
CA LEU A 36 -23.36 4.45 -19.79
C LEU A 36 -22.24 4.17 -18.79
N VAL A 37 -21.39 5.16 -18.50
CA VAL A 37 -20.33 5.03 -17.49
C VAL A 37 -20.92 4.83 -16.09
N GLN A 38 -21.88 5.65 -15.69
CA GLN A 38 -22.53 5.52 -14.38
C GLN A 38 -23.35 4.24 -14.27
N GLY A 39 -24.04 3.85 -15.35
CA GLY A 39 -24.80 2.60 -15.42
C GLY A 39 -23.91 1.37 -15.33
N SER A 40 -22.74 1.36 -15.98
CA SER A 40 -21.80 0.24 -15.87
C SER A 40 -21.21 0.13 -14.47
N LEU A 41 -20.89 1.26 -13.82
CA LEU A 41 -20.42 1.30 -12.44
C LEU A 41 -21.50 0.84 -11.44
N PHE A 42 -22.77 1.16 -11.70
CA PHE A 42 -23.89 0.69 -10.88
C PHE A 42 -24.09 -0.82 -11.03
N VAL A 43 -24.13 -1.35 -12.26
CA VAL A 43 -24.22 -2.80 -12.48
C VAL A 43 -22.99 -3.53 -11.92
N ALA A 44 -21.80 -2.92 -12.05
CA ALA A 44 -20.59 -3.43 -11.43
C ALA A 44 -20.67 -3.39 -9.90
N SER A 45 -21.22 -2.35 -9.27
CA SER A 45 -21.34 -2.30 -7.80
C SER A 45 -22.39 -3.28 -7.26
N LEU A 46 -23.42 -3.58 -8.03
CA LEU A 46 -24.39 -4.65 -7.73
C LEU A 46 -23.80 -6.05 -7.93
N SER A 47 -22.90 -6.23 -8.90
CA SER A 47 -22.24 -7.51 -9.18
C SER A 47 -20.96 -7.74 -8.37
N SER A 48 -20.34 -6.68 -7.85
CA SER A 48 -19.09 -6.73 -7.11
C SER A 48 -19.35 -6.87 -5.62
N LYS A 49 -19.40 -8.11 -5.14
CA LYS A 49 -18.89 -8.38 -3.79
C LYS A 49 -17.40 -7.99 -3.78
N LYS A 50 -17.10 -6.79 -3.28
CA LYS A 50 -15.77 -6.29 -2.85
C LYS A 50 -14.60 -6.75 -3.74
N THR A 51 -14.36 -6.05 -4.85
CA THR A 51 -12.98 -5.76 -5.31
C THR A 51 -13.02 -4.54 -6.22
N ALA A 52 -12.72 -3.38 -5.64
CA ALA A 52 -12.32 -2.23 -6.43
C ALA A 52 -10.95 -2.56 -7.04
N THR A 53 -10.84 -2.58 -8.35
CA THR A 53 -9.54 -2.58 -9.03
C THR A 53 -9.52 -1.36 -9.92
N GLY A 54 -8.87 -0.31 -9.42
CA GLY A 54 -8.50 0.84 -10.23
C GLY A 54 -7.50 0.45 -11.33
N PRO A 55 -7.16 1.38 -12.23
CA PRO A 55 -6.14 1.12 -13.25
C PRO A 55 -4.84 0.70 -12.57
N ARG A 56 -4.40 -0.54 -12.81
CA ARG A 56 -3.08 -1.00 -12.40
C ARG A 56 -2.06 -0.29 -13.29
N ASP A 57 -1.42 0.74 -12.75
CA ASP A 57 -0.07 1.07 -13.17
C ASP A 57 0.78 -0.16 -12.82
N ASP A 58 1.21 -0.91 -13.83
CA ASP A 58 2.12 -2.04 -13.71
C ASP A 58 3.56 -1.57 -13.40
N ALA A 59 3.70 -0.62 -12.47
CA ALA A 59 4.96 -0.42 -11.79
C ALA A 59 5.24 -1.71 -11.01
N LEU A 60 6.37 -2.35 -11.28
CA LEU A 60 6.82 -3.52 -10.52
C LEU A 60 6.88 -3.13 -9.04
N ILE A 61 5.93 -3.62 -8.25
CA ILE A 61 5.88 -3.39 -6.82
C ILE A 61 6.68 -4.50 -6.16
N PHE A 62 7.79 -4.13 -5.52
CA PHE A 62 8.63 -5.07 -4.78
C PHE A 62 8.09 -5.26 -3.36
N ALA A 63 8.30 -6.43 -2.78
CA ALA A 63 8.02 -6.65 -1.36
C ALA A 63 8.98 -5.79 -0.50
N PRO A 64 8.58 -5.39 0.71
CA PRO A 64 9.52 -4.77 1.64
C PRO A 64 10.60 -5.77 2.06
N GLU A 65 11.79 -5.26 2.36
CA GLU A 65 12.94 -6.07 2.79
C GLU A 65 13.60 -5.46 4.03
N LEU A 66 14.07 -6.33 4.92
CA LEU A 66 14.87 -5.96 6.09
C LEU A 66 16.37 -6.04 5.76
N LEU A 67 17.13 -5.02 6.14
CA LEU A 67 18.56 -4.95 5.90
C LEU A 67 19.35 -5.46 7.10
N ALA A 68 20.14 -6.53 6.88
CA ALA A 68 21.29 -6.94 7.68
C ALA A 68 21.14 -6.79 9.20
N LEU A 69 20.08 -7.39 9.75
CA LEU A 69 19.88 -7.49 11.19
C LEU A 69 20.91 -8.47 11.81
N PRO A 70 21.23 -8.33 13.10
CA PRO A 70 22.06 -9.31 13.80
C PRO A 70 21.25 -10.55 14.20
N ASP A 71 21.81 -11.74 13.98
CA ASP A 71 21.21 -13.02 14.40
C ASP A 71 21.05 -13.11 15.93
N ALA A 72 21.89 -12.38 16.68
CA ALA A 72 21.80 -12.27 18.13
C ALA A 72 22.19 -10.88 18.65
N THR A 73 21.42 -10.35 19.61
CA THR A 73 21.68 -9.07 20.30
C THR A 73 21.69 -9.24 21.82
N ASN A 74 22.39 -8.36 22.54
CA ASN A 74 22.35 -8.32 24.02
C ASN A 74 21.39 -7.23 24.53
N SER A 75 20.69 -6.54 23.62
CA SER A 75 19.75 -5.47 23.92
C SER A 75 18.34 -5.90 23.55
N ALA A 76 17.36 -5.56 24.41
CA ALA A 76 15.95 -5.70 24.10
C ALA A 76 15.46 -4.67 23.07
N ARG A 77 16.27 -3.64 22.76
CA ARG A 77 16.00 -2.68 21.71
C ARG A 77 16.90 -2.96 20.53
N LEU A 78 16.31 -3.05 19.35
CA LEU A 78 17.02 -3.27 18.09
C LEU A 78 16.64 -2.18 17.10
N LEU A 79 17.65 -1.51 16.55
CA LEU A 79 17.49 -0.60 15.43
C LEU A 79 17.36 -1.43 14.15
N VAL A 80 16.23 -1.29 13.49
CA VAL A 80 15.85 -2.04 12.30
C VAL A 80 15.80 -1.10 11.12
N SER A 81 16.51 -1.45 10.06
CA SER A 81 16.47 -0.72 8.80
C SER A 81 16.07 -1.65 7.65
N GLY A 82 15.56 -1.06 6.59
CA GLY A 82 15.04 -1.81 5.46
C GLY A 82 14.62 -0.93 4.31
N SER A 83 14.01 -1.55 3.30
CA SER A 83 13.41 -0.85 2.18
C SER A 83 11.97 -1.28 1.94
N ALA A 84 11.12 -0.35 1.51
CA ALA A 84 9.72 -0.57 1.18
C ALA A 84 9.33 0.29 -0.03
N PRO A 85 8.27 -0.09 -0.77
CA PRO A 85 7.78 0.72 -1.88
C PRO A 85 7.34 2.12 -1.46
N LEU A 86 7.66 3.12 -2.30
CA LEU A 86 7.28 4.51 -2.05
C LEU A 86 5.77 4.67 -1.87
N GLY A 87 5.37 5.47 -0.88
CA GLY A 87 3.97 5.79 -0.56
C GLY A 87 3.17 4.61 -0.02
N TYR A 88 3.82 3.65 0.62
CA TYR A 88 3.17 2.66 1.49
C TYR A 88 3.46 3.03 2.94
N THR A 89 2.49 2.77 3.81
CA THR A 89 2.67 2.76 5.26
C THR A 89 3.38 1.47 5.63
N VAL A 90 4.42 1.57 6.46
CA VAL A 90 5.25 0.43 6.85
C VAL A 90 5.00 0.09 8.31
N THR A 91 4.60 -1.14 8.59
CA THR A 91 4.41 -1.66 9.94
C THR A 91 5.43 -2.74 10.21
N ILE A 92 6.14 -2.66 11.34
CA ILE A 92 7.05 -3.71 11.78
C ILE A 92 6.32 -4.64 12.75
N LEU A 93 6.41 -5.95 12.45
CA LEU A 93 5.88 -7.02 13.28
C LEU A 93 7.04 -7.70 14.00
N VAL A 94 6.88 -7.90 15.31
CA VAL A 94 7.75 -8.74 16.13
C VAL A 94 6.88 -9.83 16.74
N ASN A 95 7.21 -11.09 16.48
CA ASN A 95 6.43 -12.26 16.92
C ASN A 95 4.94 -12.18 16.52
N ASP A 96 4.69 -11.76 15.27
CA ASP A 96 3.34 -11.52 14.70
C ASP A 96 2.53 -10.39 15.39
N VAL A 97 3.17 -9.58 16.24
CA VAL A 97 2.55 -8.42 16.91
C VAL A 97 3.07 -7.13 16.28
N GLU A 98 2.15 -6.24 15.88
CA GLU A 98 2.48 -4.90 15.39
C GLU A 98 3.11 -4.08 16.53
N GLN A 99 4.34 -3.61 16.32
CA GLN A 99 5.09 -2.81 17.31
C GLN A 99 5.12 -1.33 16.93
N GLU A 100 5.54 -1.03 15.70
CA GLU A 100 5.72 0.34 15.21
C GLU A 100 5.13 0.50 13.82
N GLU A 101 4.47 1.64 13.60
CA GLU A 101 3.90 2.04 12.32
C GLU A 101 4.58 3.32 11.83
N LEU A 102 5.27 3.23 10.70
CA LEU A 102 5.89 4.34 10.02
C LEU A 102 4.93 4.86 8.94
N PRO A 103 4.54 6.15 8.98
CA PRO A 103 3.68 6.74 7.97
C PRO A 103 4.36 6.71 6.59
N GLU A 104 3.57 6.94 5.54
CA GLU A 104 4.06 6.99 4.17
C GLU A 104 5.32 7.87 4.03
N SER A 105 6.45 7.23 3.70
CA SER A 105 7.71 7.92 3.52
C SER A 105 7.91 8.37 2.06
N PRO A 106 8.52 9.54 1.82
CA PRO A 106 9.00 9.93 0.49
C PRO A 106 10.27 9.17 0.05
N SER A 107 10.88 8.36 0.93
CA SER A 107 12.03 7.50 0.62
C SER A 107 11.62 6.02 0.56
N THR A 108 12.37 5.23 -0.21
CA THR A 108 12.24 3.76 -0.20
C THR A 108 12.87 3.14 1.03
N GLU A 109 13.78 3.83 1.71
CA GLU A 109 14.47 3.35 2.90
C GLU A 109 13.75 3.80 4.17
N PHE A 110 13.77 2.95 5.19
CA PHE A 110 13.26 3.26 6.53
C PHE A 110 14.21 2.76 7.62
N GLU A 111 14.11 3.38 8.78
CA GLU A 111 14.84 3.01 9.99
C GLU A 111 13.96 3.28 11.21
N THR A 112 13.84 2.31 12.12
CA THR A 112 13.08 2.45 13.36
C THR A 112 13.57 1.52 14.46
N GLU A 113 13.27 1.84 15.72
CA GLU A 113 13.63 1.02 16.87
C GLU A 113 12.45 0.11 17.25
N VAL A 114 12.71 -1.20 17.43
CA VAL A 114 11.71 -2.16 17.93
C VAL A 114 12.17 -2.80 19.23
N THR A 115 11.19 -3.25 20.02
CA THR A 115 11.45 -4.01 21.25
C THR A 115 11.32 -5.51 20.98
N LEU A 116 12.32 -6.27 21.40
CA LEU A 116 12.41 -7.72 21.30
C LEU A 116 12.11 -8.36 22.66
N ASP A 117 11.47 -9.52 22.64
CA ASP A 117 11.26 -10.38 23.80
C ASP A 117 12.53 -11.21 24.11
N GLN A 118 12.62 -11.73 25.33
CA GLN A 118 13.73 -12.63 25.68
C GLN A 118 13.65 -13.94 24.88
N GLY A 119 14.79 -14.37 24.34
CA GLY A 119 14.89 -15.57 23.51
C GLY A 119 14.79 -15.24 22.03
N ASP A 120 14.19 -16.15 21.26
CA ASP A 120 14.06 -16.05 19.81
C ASP A 120 12.91 -15.13 19.44
N ASN A 121 13.15 -14.20 18.52
CA ASN A 121 12.17 -13.28 17.97
C ASN A 121 12.11 -13.44 16.46
N THR A 122 10.90 -13.33 15.92
CA THR A 122 10.66 -13.26 14.47
C THR A 122 10.26 -11.84 14.09
N LEU A 123 10.98 -11.24 13.15
CA LEU A 123 10.72 -9.92 12.61
C LEU A 123 10.16 -10.04 11.19
N ALA A 124 9.13 -9.27 10.89
CA ALA A 124 8.59 -9.12 9.55
C ALA A 124 8.17 -7.66 9.31
N VAL A 125 8.10 -7.28 8.04
CA VAL A 125 7.68 -5.95 7.63
C VAL A 125 6.45 -6.08 6.75
N LEU A 126 5.43 -5.30 7.07
CA LEU A 126 4.20 -5.20 6.31
C LEU A 126 4.09 -3.81 5.70
N ALA A 127 3.92 -3.74 4.38
CA ALA A 127 3.64 -2.51 3.67
C ALA A 127 2.17 -2.50 3.23
N ARG A 128 1.43 -1.45 3.64
CA ARG A 128 0.02 -1.22 3.34
C ARG A 128 -0.18 0.09 2.58
N ARG A 129 -1.09 0.08 1.61
CA ARG A 129 -1.59 1.28 0.93
C ARG A 129 -3.07 1.10 0.62
N ASP A 130 -3.85 2.16 0.82
CA ASP A 130 -5.26 2.16 0.51
C ASP A 130 -5.54 1.83 -0.95
N GLY A 131 -6.35 0.79 -1.18
CA GLY A 131 -6.70 0.32 -2.52
C GLY A 131 -5.63 -0.54 -3.22
N ALA A 132 -4.50 -0.83 -2.55
CA ALA A 132 -3.49 -1.77 -3.01
C ALA A 132 -3.54 -3.08 -2.18
N ALA A 133 -2.86 -4.12 -2.68
CA ALA A 133 -2.66 -5.34 -1.91
C ALA A 133 -1.61 -5.09 -0.81
N GLU A 134 -1.75 -5.76 0.32
CA GLU A 134 -0.72 -5.79 1.36
C GLU A 134 0.50 -6.57 0.87
N LEU A 135 1.69 -6.08 1.21
CA LEU A 135 2.96 -6.70 0.87
C LEU A 135 3.71 -7.02 2.14
N THR A 136 4.18 -8.25 2.28
CA THR A 136 4.89 -8.71 3.48
C THR A 136 6.29 -9.17 3.10
N SER A 137 7.28 -8.84 3.93
CA SER A 137 8.65 -9.32 3.79
C SER A 137 8.78 -10.79 4.15
N GLU A 138 9.95 -11.36 3.89
CA GLU A 138 10.35 -12.61 4.54
C GLU A 138 10.54 -12.42 6.06
N ASN A 139 10.40 -13.52 6.80
CA ASN A 139 10.59 -13.56 8.24
C ASN A 139 12.09 -13.60 8.55
N TYR A 140 12.56 -12.66 9.38
CA TYR A 140 13.93 -12.64 9.90
C TYR A 140 13.95 -13.09 11.37
N GLN A 141 14.90 -13.95 11.76
CA GLN A 141 15.01 -14.42 13.14
C GLN A 141 16.16 -13.72 13.86
N SER A 142 15.89 -13.14 15.04
CA SER A 142 16.91 -12.55 15.91
C SER A 142 16.70 -12.98 17.34
N SER A 143 17.77 -13.32 18.06
CA SER A 143 17.70 -13.81 19.43
C SER A 143 18.33 -12.84 20.44
N ILE A 144 17.70 -12.63 21.60
CA ILE A 144 18.38 -11.94 22.71
C ILE A 144 19.28 -12.93 23.44
N VAL A 145 20.60 -12.76 23.33
CA VAL A 145 21.62 -13.56 24.00
C VAL A 145 22.34 -12.73 25.06
N THR A 146 21.92 -12.90 26.32
CA THR A 146 22.64 -12.33 27.46
C THR A 146 23.88 -13.15 27.77
N LYS A 147 25.00 -12.90 27.07
CA LYS A 147 26.31 -13.42 27.51
C LYS A 147 26.76 -12.65 28.76
N SER A 148 26.42 -13.15 29.95
CA SER A 148 27.04 -12.64 31.18
C SER A 148 28.47 -13.15 31.27
N GLN A 149 29.46 -12.39 30.78
CA GLN A 149 30.85 -12.62 31.15
C GLN A 149 31.04 -12.12 32.57
N ARG A 150 30.92 -13.02 33.55
CA ARG A 150 31.39 -12.75 34.91
C ARG A 150 32.92 -12.77 34.87
N TRP A 151 33.53 -11.60 34.81
CA TRP A 151 34.95 -11.46 35.10
C TRP A 151 35.15 -11.67 36.59
N THR A 152 35.50 -12.87 36.99
CA THR A 152 36.05 -13.10 38.33
C THR A 152 37.46 -12.52 38.32
N VAL A 153 37.62 -11.29 38.81
CA VAL A 153 38.95 -10.78 39.15
C VAL A 153 39.38 -11.55 40.39
N GLU A 154 40.21 -12.58 40.23
CA GLU A 154 40.98 -13.11 41.35
C GLU A 154 41.98 -12.01 41.76
N SER A 155 41.64 -11.24 42.79
CA SER A 155 42.60 -10.36 43.43
C SER A 155 43.74 -11.23 43.96
N PRO A 156 45.02 -10.90 43.68
CA PRO A 156 46.12 -11.60 44.30
C PRO A 156 46.01 -11.46 45.82
N SER A 157 46.17 -12.57 46.54
CA SER A 157 46.27 -12.54 48.00
C SER A 157 47.46 -11.68 48.40
N ASP A 158 47.21 -10.58 49.11
CA ASP A 158 48.25 -9.75 49.70
C ASP A 158 49.15 -10.61 50.61
N GLY A 159 50.48 -10.49 50.42
CA GLY A 159 51.47 -11.06 51.33
C GLY A 159 52.61 -11.88 50.72
N LYS A 160 52.66 -12.10 49.39
CA LYS A 160 53.82 -12.77 48.78
C LYS A 160 54.98 -11.79 48.57
N THR A 161 55.73 -11.54 49.64
CA THR A 161 57.10 -11.02 49.53
C THR A 161 57.92 -12.03 48.72
N THR A 162 58.23 -11.70 47.46
CA THR A 162 59.31 -12.36 46.74
C THR A 162 60.61 -12.00 47.45
N ARG A 163 61.24 -13.02 48.03
CA ARG A 163 62.61 -12.98 48.54
C ARG A 163 63.57 -13.39 47.44
#